data_AF-A0A8H8DDG8-F1
#
_entry.id   AF-A0A8H8DDG8-F1
#
_cell.length_a   1.000
_cell.length_b   1.000
_cell.length_c   1.000
_cell.angle_alpha   90.00
_cell.angle_beta   90.00
_cell.angle_gamma   90.00
#
_symmetry.space_group_name_H-M   'P 1'
#
loop_
_entity.id
_entity.type
_entity.pdbx_description
1 polymer ?
#
loop_
_entity_poly.entity_id
_entity_poly.type
_entity_poly.pdbx_seq_one_letter_code
_entity_poly.pdbx_strand_id
1 'polypeptide(L)'
;MLIEDGQTNTYQETQPIMSQTLCLPILPNDLIRIIFSYLTTEDLKCLSVLNKQFRQLLVPFLLSNVKTQWYKLIDECEKKTYFLKQYKFLIKQLRISDASSYGEWQIDIFQDALYQLRNLRHLLINTANSSGWLRYRANDTISQLTLYADPSTSLNRIFNIEHLSNFKMVQKLELRGYHLSWDPDCIVFPVLTLTSLTLIDCHWDYPFQLQNFNYNNTITHLGLHFKGGSVFLFSERFRDFIFNLGQGDGLESVESLELTHNVRTEAEHQNGQLSVDEAFLKRVLSGAGLPNLRSLVLKGWRVNCIFYWHRLVEILQSKQDLRAVEIDVVSSFGSGINTGVVKEWCKEMCPWIKVRLSIRELEKE
;
A
#
# COMPACT_ATOMS: atom_id res chain seq x y z
N MET A 1 -3.75 78.48 55.81
CA MET A 1 -4.79 78.07 56.77
C MET A 1 -5.14 76.64 56.40
N LEU A 2 -4.65 75.70 57.21
CA LEU A 2 -4.77 74.23 57.17
C LEU A 2 -4.39 73.50 55.86
N ILE A 3 -3.19 72.90 55.89
CA ILE A 3 -2.67 71.90 54.95
C ILE A 3 -2.74 70.55 55.67
N GLU A 4 -3.39 69.56 55.07
CA GLU A 4 -3.26 68.15 55.45
C GLU A 4 -2.55 67.40 54.32
N ASP A 5 -1.37 66.87 54.64
CA ASP A 5 -0.60 65.96 53.79
C ASP A 5 -1.11 64.53 53.97
N GLY A 6 -1.82 64.02 52.97
CA GLY A 6 -2.18 62.62 52.84
C GLY A 6 -1.29 61.92 51.82
N GLN A 7 -0.38 61.06 52.28
CA GLN A 7 0.29 60.08 51.43
C GLN A 7 -0.72 59.03 50.95
N THR A 8 -0.89 58.88 49.63
CA THR A 8 -1.54 57.70 49.04
C THR A 8 -0.69 57.11 47.93
N ASN A 9 -0.36 55.83 48.15
CA ASN A 9 0.45 54.98 47.31
C ASN A 9 -0.12 54.82 45.89
N THR A 10 0.76 54.96 44.91
CA THR A 10 0.62 54.47 43.54
C THR A 10 0.39 52.95 43.53
N TYR A 11 -0.82 52.52 43.18
CA TYR A 11 -1.09 51.17 42.70
C TYR A 11 -1.15 51.18 41.18
N GLN A 12 -0.16 50.51 40.56
CA GLN A 12 -0.20 50.15 39.15
C GLN A 12 -1.24 49.04 38.96
N GLU A 13 -2.27 49.29 38.17
CA GLU A 13 -3.18 48.25 37.67
C GLU A 13 -2.43 47.35 36.69
N THR A 14 -1.98 46.20 37.17
CA THR A 14 -1.58 45.07 36.31
C THR A 14 -2.81 44.52 35.60
N GLN A 15 -2.87 44.72 34.28
CA GLN A 15 -3.84 44.08 33.39
C GLN A 15 -3.83 42.55 33.60
N PRO A 16 -4.99 41.88 33.72
CA PRO A 16 -5.05 40.44 33.87
C PRO A 16 -4.59 39.78 32.57
N ILE A 17 -3.52 38.99 32.65
CA ILE A 17 -3.07 38.08 31.59
C ILE A 17 -4.24 37.12 31.35
N MET A 18 -4.96 37.28 30.23
CA MET A 18 -6.00 36.35 29.84
C MET A 18 -5.38 34.97 29.65
N SER A 19 -5.65 34.06 30.58
CA SER A 19 -5.37 32.64 30.43
C SER A 19 -6.15 32.14 29.22
N GLN A 20 -5.50 32.08 28.05
CA GLN A 20 -6.12 31.51 26.86
C GLN A 20 -6.33 30.03 27.11
N THR A 21 -7.58 29.64 27.33
CA THR A 21 -7.97 28.23 27.42
C THR A 21 -7.65 27.58 26.07
N LEU A 22 -6.63 26.71 26.06
CA LEU A 22 -6.25 25.93 24.89
C LEU A 22 -7.38 24.97 24.54
N CYS A 23 -8.25 25.40 23.62
CA CYS A 23 -9.29 24.57 23.05
C CYS A 23 -8.82 24.04 21.69
N LEU A 24 -9.11 22.76 21.41
CA LEU A 24 -8.68 22.08 20.19
C LEU A 24 -8.90 22.87 18.88
N PRO A 25 -10.04 23.59 18.70
CA PRO A 25 -10.28 24.38 17.49
C PRO A 25 -9.43 25.65 17.34
N ILE A 26 -8.74 26.08 18.41
CA ILE A 26 -7.90 27.28 18.44
C ILE A 26 -6.43 26.91 18.16
N LEU A 27 -6.11 25.61 18.10
CA LEU A 27 -4.76 25.15 17.79
C LEU A 27 -4.35 25.52 16.35
N PRO A 28 -3.07 25.80 16.11
CA PRO A 28 -2.52 25.92 14.76
C PRO A 28 -2.83 24.68 13.91
N ASN A 29 -3.14 24.90 12.63
CA ASN A 29 -3.52 23.84 11.69
C ASN A 29 -2.51 22.69 11.60
N ASP A 30 -1.22 22.97 11.76
CA ASP A 30 -0.17 21.95 11.70
C ASP A 30 -0.23 20.99 12.88
N LEU A 31 -0.50 21.49 14.10
CA LEU A 31 -0.71 20.65 15.27
C LEU A 31 -1.97 19.82 15.13
N ILE A 32 -3.06 20.41 14.63
CA ILE A 32 -4.32 19.70 14.36
C ILE A 32 -4.09 18.56 13.38
N ARG A 33 -3.31 18.79 12.31
CA ARG A 33 -2.96 17.76 11.33
C ARG A 33 -2.17 16.62 11.96
N ILE A 34 -1.20 16.93 12.82
CA ILE A 34 -0.42 15.90 13.52
C ILE A 34 -1.34 15.09 14.44
N ILE A 35 -2.13 15.74 15.29
CA ILE A 35 -3.03 15.05 16.23
C ILE A 35 -4.00 14.15 15.46
N PHE A 36 -4.64 14.68 14.41
CA PHE A 36 -5.65 13.93 13.65
C PHE A 36 -5.06 12.87 12.73
N SER A 37 -3.75 12.91 12.43
CA SER A 37 -3.08 11.82 11.71
C SER A 37 -3.04 10.51 12.50
N TYR A 38 -3.21 10.57 13.83
CA TYR A 38 -3.27 9.40 14.70
C TYR A 38 -4.70 8.89 14.97
N LEU A 39 -5.72 9.61 14.49
CA LEU A 39 -7.12 9.23 14.72
C LEU A 39 -7.64 8.35 13.58
N THR A 40 -8.52 7.42 13.93
CA THR A 40 -9.23 6.62 12.93
C THR A 40 -10.33 7.45 12.26
N THR A 41 -10.77 7.03 11.08
CA THR A 41 -11.93 7.65 10.41
C THR A 41 -13.19 7.62 11.29
N GLU A 42 -13.33 6.60 12.13
CA GLU A 42 -14.47 6.47 13.04
C GLU A 42 -14.39 7.49 14.19
N ASP A 43 -13.20 7.69 14.76
CA ASP A 43 -12.96 8.74 15.75
C ASP A 43 -13.28 10.13 15.17
N LEU A 44 -12.82 10.41 13.96
CA LEU A 44 -13.08 11.69 13.29
C LEU A 44 -14.58 11.91 13.06
N LYS A 45 -15.35 10.87 12.71
CA LYS A 45 -16.81 10.98 12.59
C LYS A 45 -17.45 11.28 13.93
N CYS A 46 -17.11 10.53 14.98
CA CYS A 46 -17.65 10.76 16.33
C CYS A 46 -17.39 12.20 16.80
N LEU A 47 -16.16 12.70 16.60
CA LEU A 47 -15.80 14.08 16.93
C LEU A 47 -16.60 15.12 16.12
N SER A 48 -16.89 14.84 14.84
CA SER A 48 -17.64 15.76 13.97
C SER A 48 -19.11 15.95 14.35
N VAL A 49 -19.66 15.04 15.17
CA VAL A 49 -21.05 15.11 15.65
C VAL A 49 -21.18 16.01 16.88
N LEU A 50 -20.09 16.21 17.64
CA LEU A 50 -20.11 16.95 18.92
C LEU A 50 -20.66 18.37 18.78
N ASN A 51 -20.13 19.17 17.84
CA ASN A 51 -20.67 20.50 17.53
C ASN A 51 -20.27 21.00 16.14
N LYS A 52 -20.85 22.15 15.74
CA LYS A 52 -20.61 22.77 14.42
C LYS A 52 -19.16 23.14 14.17
N GLN A 53 -18.44 23.59 15.20
CA GLN A 53 -17.03 24.01 15.08
C GLN A 53 -16.12 22.82 14.80
N PHE A 54 -16.28 21.73 15.55
CA PHE A 54 -15.57 20.47 15.28
C PHE A 54 -15.92 19.93 13.91
N ARG A 55 -17.20 19.96 13.52
CA ARG A 55 -17.61 19.53 12.18
C ARG A 55 -16.85 20.29 11.10
N GLN A 56 -16.85 21.63 11.16
CA GLN A 56 -16.15 22.49 10.20
C GLN A 56 -14.64 22.22 10.17
N LEU A 57 -14.03 22.05 11.34
CA LEU A 57 -12.62 21.74 11.48
C LEU A 57 -12.25 20.38 10.87
N LEU A 58 -13.14 19.38 11.00
CA LEU A 58 -12.89 18.00 10.60
C LEU A 58 -13.24 17.71 9.15
N VAL A 59 -14.03 18.57 8.48
CA VAL A 59 -14.41 18.39 7.07
C VAL A 59 -13.22 18.06 6.17
N PRO A 60 -12.07 18.77 6.22
CA PRO A 60 -10.92 18.47 5.36
C PRO A 60 -10.32 17.07 5.58
N PHE A 61 -10.42 16.54 6.80
CA PHE A 61 -9.90 15.22 7.15
C PHE A 61 -10.86 14.12 6.71
N LEU A 62 -12.15 14.29 7.03
CA LEU A 62 -13.21 13.35 6.65
C LEU A 62 -13.39 13.24 5.13
N LEU A 63 -13.28 14.37 4.42
CA LEU A 63 -13.47 14.43 2.97
C LEU A 63 -12.17 14.19 2.18
N SER A 64 -11.04 13.97 2.84
CA SER A 64 -9.80 13.61 2.14
C SER A 64 -9.90 12.25 1.43
N ASN A 65 -10.64 11.31 2.03
CA ASN A 65 -10.81 9.95 1.56
C ASN A 65 -12.30 9.62 1.42
N VAL A 66 -12.84 9.81 0.21
CA VAL A 66 -14.27 9.65 -0.05
C VAL A 66 -14.58 8.24 -0.55
N LYS A 67 -15.61 7.62 0.03
CA LYS A 67 -16.23 6.38 -0.49
C LYS A 67 -17.52 6.74 -1.21
N THR A 68 -17.68 6.27 -2.44
CA THR A 68 -18.88 6.48 -3.25
C THR A 68 -19.32 5.19 -3.93
N GLN A 69 -20.45 5.26 -4.63
CA GLN A 69 -20.98 4.20 -5.47
C GLN A 69 -21.15 4.71 -6.90
N TRP A 70 -21.22 3.80 -7.89
CA TRP A 70 -21.33 4.18 -9.30
C TRP A 70 -22.52 5.10 -9.56
N TYR A 71 -23.73 4.75 -9.11
CA TYR A 71 -24.93 5.58 -9.37
C TYR A 71 -24.80 7.01 -8.83
N LYS A 72 -24.09 7.23 -7.72
CA LYS A 72 -23.85 8.58 -7.19
C LYS A 72 -22.91 9.38 -8.10
N LEU A 73 -21.94 8.72 -8.73
CA LEU A 73 -21.10 9.36 -9.74
C LEU A 73 -21.91 9.72 -10.98
N ILE A 74 -22.86 8.89 -11.38
CA ILE A 74 -23.81 9.22 -12.46
C ILE A 74 -24.59 10.48 -12.11
N ASP A 75 -25.15 10.54 -10.89
CA ASP A 75 -25.87 11.73 -10.43
C ASP A 75 -24.99 13.00 -10.41
N GLU A 76 -23.69 12.88 -10.11
CA GLU A 76 -22.75 14.00 -10.23
C GLU A 76 -22.49 14.39 -11.70
N CYS A 77 -22.33 13.41 -12.60
CA CYS A 77 -22.16 13.65 -14.05
C CYS A 77 -23.38 14.35 -14.64
N GLU A 78 -24.58 13.93 -14.23
CA GLU A 78 -25.86 14.51 -14.63
C GLU A 78 -26.21 15.80 -13.88
N LYS A 79 -25.34 16.28 -12.97
CA LYS A 79 -25.53 17.50 -12.17
C LYS A 79 -26.78 17.48 -11.27
N LYS A 80 -27.26 16.28 -10.92
CA LYS A 80 -28.30 16.08 -9.90
C LYS A 80 -27.75 16.33 -8.50
N THR A 81 -26.45 16.11 -8.32
CA THR A 81 -25.69 16.40 -7.10
C THR A 81 -24.49 17.30 -7.41
N TYR A 82 -23.96 17.96 -6.38
CA TYR A 82 -22.83 18.89 -6.50
C TYR A 82 -21.75 18.64 -5.43
N PHE A 83 -21.76 17.46 -4.81
CA PHE A 83 -20.87 17.15 -3.70
C PHE A 83 -19.41 17.15 -4.16
N LEU A 84 -19.10 16.50 -5.29
CA LEU A 84 -17.73 16.46 -5.80
C LEU A 84 -17.26 17.85 -6.22
N LYS A 85 -18.13 18.63 -6.88
CA LYS A 85 -17.84 20.02 -7.27
C LYS A 85 -17.59 20.91 -6.05
N GLN A 86 -18.38 20.78 -4.99
CA GLN A 86 -18.30 21.58 -3.77
C GLN A 86 -17.01 21.29 -2.99
N TYR A 87 -16.60 20.03 -2.90
CA TYR A 87 -15.46 19.60 -2.08
C TYR A 87 -14.21 19.22 -2.87
N LYS A 88 -14.14 19.60 -4.15
CA LYS A 88 -13.09 19.21 -5.11
C LYS A 88 -11.64 19.42 -4.67
N PHE A 89 -11.40 20.39 -3.79
CA PHE A 89 -10.05 20.70 -3.28
C PHE A 89 -9.66 19.88 -2.06
N LEU A 90 -10.62 19.22 -1.40
CA LEU A 90 -10.38 18.42 -0.21
C LEU A 90 -10.13 16.95 -0.55
N ILE A 91 -10.78 16.44 -1.59
CA ILE A 91 -10.75 15.03 -1.99
C ILE A 91 -9.38 14.69 -2.58
N LYS A 92 -8.65 13.80 -1.92
CA LYS A 92 -7.34 13.26 -2.34
C LYS A 92 -7.41 11.81 -2.79
N GLN A 93 -8.32 11.06 -2.18
CA GLN A 93 -8.61 9.68 -2.52
C GLN A 93 -10.11 9.49 -2.74
N LEU A 94 -10.46 8.74 -3.78
CA LEU A 94 -11.83 8.33 -4.06
C LEU A 94 -11.89 6.81 -4.21
N ARG A 95 -12.85 6.18 -3.52
CA ARG A 95 -13.12 4.74 -3.62
C ARG A 95 -14.52 4.50 -4.16
N ILE A 96 -14.62 3.87 -5.32
CA ILE A 96 -15.87 3.36 -5.89
C ILE A 96 -16.09 1.96 -5.33
N SER A 97 -17.11 1.82 -4.51
CA SER A 97 -17.22 0.67 -3.61
C SER A 97 -18.06 -0.49 -4.13
N ASP A 98 -18.99 -0.24 -5.04
CA ASP A 98 -19.75 -1.23 -5.76
C ASP A 98 -19.13 -1.50 -7.14
N ALA A 99 -19.35 -2.70 -7.65
CA ALA A 99 -18.97 -3.08 -9.00
C ALA A 99 -20.13 -2.82 -9.96
N SER A 100 -19.87 -2.21 -11.13
CA SER A 100 -20.90 -1.96 -12.14
C SER A 100 -20.34 -2.06 -13.55
N SER A 101 -20.68 -3.13 -14.26
CA SER A 101 -20.29 -3.29 -15.67
C SER A 101 -20.82 -2.14 -16.54
N TYR A 102 -22.05 -1.68 -16.26
CA TYR A 102 -22.61 -0.51 -16.96
C TYR A 102 -21.78 0.74 -16.69
N GLY A 103 -21.44 1.01 -15.42
CA GLY A 103 -20.60 2.14 -15.03
C GLY A 103 -19.23 2.13 -15.71
N GLU A 104 -18.56 0.97 -15.74
CA GLU A 104 -17.24 0.79 -16.34
C GLU A 104 -17.22 1.08 -17.86
N TRP A 105 -18.19 0.53 -18.60
CA TRP A 105 -18.18 0.59 -20.06
C TRP A 105 -18.90 1.81 -20.62
N GLN A 106 -19.99 2.24 -20.00
CA GLN A 106 -20.90 3.24 -20.58
C GLN A 106 -20.67 4.66 -20.06
N ILE A 107 -19.95 4.81 -18.95
CA ILE A 107 -19.84 6.10 -18.26
C ILE A 107 -18.38 6.54 -18.17
N ASP A 108 -18.09 7.75 -18.66
CA ASP A 108 -16.77 8.34 -18.55
C ASP A 108 -16.65 9.23 -17.31
N ILE A 109 -16.64 8.59 -16.14
CA ILE A 109 -16.48 9.32 -14.89
C ILE A 109 -15.18 10.15 -14.85
N PHE A 110 -14.16 9.79 -15.65
CA PHE A 110 -12.88 10.49 -15.66
C PHE A 110 -13.00 11.89 -16.25
N GLN A 111 -13.69 12.00 -17.40
CA GLN A 111 -13.93 13.27 -18.07
C GLN A 111 -15.10 14.06 -17.47
N ASP A 112 -16.09 13.38 -16.89
CA ASP A 112 -17.32 14.04 -16.45
C ASP A 112 -17.24 14.51 -14.98
N ALA A 113 -16.85 13.60 -14.08
CA ALA A 113 -16.85 13.84 -12.64
C ALA A 113 -15.44 14.11 -12.09
N LEU A 114 -14.47 13.26 -12.42
CA LEU A 114 -13.17 13.25 -11.76
C LEU A 114 -12.24 14.37 -12.24
N TYR A 115 -12.39 14.88 -13.47
CA TYR A 115 -11.58 15.99 -13.98
C TYR A 115 -11.65 17.25 -13.08
N GLN A 116 -12.76 17.40 -12.33
CA GLN A 116 -12.96 18.54 -11.42
C GLN A 116 -12.12 18.42 -10.15
N LEU A 117 -11.73 17.19 -9.79
CA LEU A 117 -11.03 16.84 -8.55
C LEU A 117 -9.51 17.02 -8.71
N ARG A 118 -9.04 18.27 -8.76
CA ARG A 118 -7.63 18.61 -9.01
C ARG A 118 -6.63 17.97 -8.03
N ASN A 119 -7.07 17.64 -6.83
CA ASN A 119 -6.25 17.04 -5.78
C ASN A 119 -6.39 15.52 -5.69
N LEU A 120 -7.24 14.89 -6.51
CA LEU A 120 -7.40 13.45 -6.55
C LEU A 120 -6.12 12.81 -7.08
N ARG A 121 -5.43 12.07 -6.21
CA ARG A 121 -4.20 11.34 -6.51
C ARG A 121 -4.38 9.84 -6.46
N HIS A 122 -5.30 9.35 -5.62
CA HIS A 122 -5.54 7.92 -5.45
C HIS A 122 -6.99 7.55 -5.82
N LEU A 123 -7.15 6.70 -6.83
CA LEU A 123 -8.44 6.15 -7.21
C LEU A 123 -8.47 4.64 -6.91
N LEU A 124 -9.51 4.20 -6.21
CA LEU A 124 -9.79 2.80 -5.96
C LEU A 124 -11.11 2.41 -6.63
N ILE A 125 -11.10 1.39 -7.46
CA ILE A 125 -12.28 0.95 -8.21
C ILE A 125 -12.56 -0.51 -7.89
N ASN A 126 -13.76 -0.78 -7.38
CA ASN A 126 -14.32 -2.12 -7.36
C ASN A 126 -14.80 -2.48 -8.77
N THR A 127 -14.13 -3.43 -9.40
CA THR A 127 -14.38 -3.79 -10.79
C THR A 127 -15.27 -5.03 -10.90
N ALA A 128 -16.31 -4.95 -11.72
CA ALA A 128 -17.19 -6.05 -12.06
C ALA A 128 -16.43 -7.09 -12.90
N ASN A 129 -15.76 -6.64 -13.96
CA ASN A 129 -15.14 -7.48 -14.98
C ASN A 129 -13.64 -7.18 -15.16
N SER A 130 -13.09 -7.57 -16.31
CA SER A 130 -11.74 -7.22 -16.77
C SER A 130 -11.57 -5.70 -16.92
N SER A 131 -10.33 -5.24 -16.83
CA SER A 131 -9.98 -3.81 -16.84
C SER A 131 -9.85 -3.18 -18.24
N GLY A 132 -10.29 -3.90 -19.30
CA GLY A 132 -10.10 -3.47 -20.69
C GLY A 132 -10.78 -2.14 -21.04
N TRP A 133 -11.84 -1.77 -20.32
CA TRP A 133 -12.54 -0.49 -20.48
C TRP A 133 -11.65 0.72 -20.17
N LEU A 134 -10.59 0.57 -19.37
CA LEU A 134 -9.63 1.65 -19.08
C LEU A 134 -8.86 2.10 -20.32
N ARG A 135 -8.73 1.26 -21.37
CA ARG A 135 -8.12 1.64 -22.66
C ARG A 135 -8.79 2.86 -23.29
N TYR A 136 -10.08 3.07 -23.01
CA TYR A 136 -10.89 4.15 -23.57
C TYR A 136 -11.02 5.36 -22.64
N ARG A 137 -10.32 5.34 -21.50
CA ARG A 137 -10.38 6.39 -20.48
C ARG A 137 -9.01 7.01 -20.30
N ALA A 138 -8.96 8.25 -19.81
CA ALA A 138 -7.71 8.96 -19.60
C ALA A 138 -7.78 9.81 -18.34
N ASN A 139 -6.68 9.86 -17.58
CA ASN A 139 -6.54 10.80 -16.48
C ASN A 139 -5.07 11.04 -16.12
N ASP A 140 -4.67 12.31 -16.16
CA ASP A 140 -3.29 12.72 -15.87
C ASP A 140 -3.09 13.21 -14.42
N THR A 141 -4.10 13.17 -13.55
CA THR A 141 -3.95 13.61 -12.16
C THR A 141 -3.76 12.46 -11.18
N ILE A 142 -4.28 11.27 -11.53
CA ILE A 142 -4.19 10.05 -10.72
C ILE A 142 -2.76 9.51 -10.77
N SER A 143 -2.13 9.44 -9.60
CA SER A 143 -0.79 8.88 -9.42
C SER A 143 -0.81 7.49 -8.78
N GLN A 144 -1.92 7.11 -8.15
CA GLN A 144 -2.12 5.80 -7.54
C GLN A 144 -3.45 5.21 -7.98
N LEU A 145 -3.43 4.00 -8.51
CA LEU A 145 -4.60 3.27 -8.96
C LEU A 145 -4.68 1.93 -8.25
N THR A 146 -5.82 1.64 -7.63
CA THR A 146 -6.12 0.33 -7.06
C THR A 146 -7.33 -0.25 -7.76
N LEU A 147 -7.14 -1.36 -8.46
CA LEU A 147 -8.23 -2.15 -9.01
C LEU A 147 -8.43 -3.36 -8.13
N TYR A 148 -9.62 -3.48 -7.54
CA TYR A 148 -9.94 -4.61 -6.70
C TYR A 148 -11.30 -5.16 -7.08
N ALA A 149 -11.57 -6.37 -6.63
CA ALA A 149 -12.88 -6.96 -6.75
C ALA A 149 -13.29 -7.63 -5.45
N ASP A 150 -14.60 -7.66 -5.22
CA ASP A 150 -15.13 -8.37 -4.08
C ASP A 150 -14.97 -9.89 -4.27
N PRO A 151 -14.54 -10.65 -3.25
CA PRO A 151 -14.28 -12.09 -3.34
C PRO A 151 -15.49 -12.92 -3.77
N SER A 152 -16.70 -12.39 -3.62
CA SER A 152 -17.97 -13.05 -4.00
C SER A 152 -18.14 -13.24 -5.50
N THR A 153 -17.30 -12.60 -6.32
CA THR A 153 -17.42 -12.60 -7.77
C THR A 153 -16.26 -13.38 -8.39
N SER A 154 -16.49 -14.68 -8.61
CA SER A 154 -15.52 -15.66 -9.12
C SER A 154 -15.28 -15.58 -10.64
N LEU A 155 -15.25 -14.37 -11.19
CA LEU A 155 -14.98 -14.18 -12.62
C LEU A 155 -13.47 -14.09 -12.85
N ASN A 156 -13.00 -14.75 -13.89
CA ASN A 156 -11.61 -14.62 -14.34
C ASN A 156 -11.42 -13.23 -14.96
N ARG A 157 -10.94 -12.28 -14.16
CA ARG A 157 -10.76 -10.88 -14.58
C ARG A 157 -9.39 -10.70 -15.19
N ILE A 158 -9.34 -10.18 -16.39
CA ILE A 158 -8.09 -9.97 -17.10
C ILE A 158 -7.59 -8.54 -16.88
N PHE A 159 -6.30 -8.39 -16.59
CA PHE A 159 -5.58 -7.13 -16.62
C PHE A 159 -4.35 -7.25 -17.51
N ASN A 160 -4.20 -6.30 -18.44
CA ASN A 160 -2.98 -6.08 -19.20
C ASN A 160 -2.53 -4.63 -18.92
N ILE A 161 -1.22 -4.43 -18.76
CA ILE A 161 -0.61 -3.11 -18.49
C ILE A 161 -1.01 -2.03 -19.52
N GLU A 162 -1.27 -2.42 -20.76
CA GLU A 162 -1.77 -1.55 -21.84
C GLU A 162 -3.09 -0.84 -21.52
N HIS A 163 -3.87 -1.42 -20.62
CA HIS A 163 -5.12 -0.83 -20.15
C HIS A 163 -4.88 0.53 -19.49
N LEU A 164 -3.64 0.82 -19.09
CA LEU A 164 -3.22 2.08 -18.48
C LEU A 164 -2.49 3.04 -19.44
N SER A 165 -2.52 2.80 -20.76
CA SER A 165 -1.88 3.66 -21.79
C SER A 165 -2.17 5.15 -21.69
N ASN A 166 -3.36 5.49 -21.22
CA ASN A 166 -3.82 6.87 -21.08
C ASN A 166 -3.75 7.41 -19.64
N PHE A 167 -3.05 6.70 -18.75
CA PHE A 167 -2.87 7.04 -17.34
C PHE A 167 -1.40 7.35 -17.05
N LYS A 168 -0.87 8.37 -17.72
CA LYS A 168 0.58 8.65 -17.83
C LYS A 168 1.26 8.98 -16.51
N MET A 169 0.50 9.43 -15.52
CA MET A 169 1.01 9.83 -14.21
C MET A 169 0.91 8.73 -13.14
N VAL A 170 0.41 7.54 -13.48
CA VAL A 170 0.30 6.45 -12.51
C VAL A 170 1.68 5.92 -12.13
N GLN A 171 2.04 6.15 -10.86
CA GLN A 171 3.30 5.71 -10.24
C GLN A 171 3.10 4.48 -9.36
N LYS A 172 1.89 4.29 -8.82
CA LYS A 172 1.56 3.19 -7.92
C LYS A 172 0.36 2.42 -8.44
N LEU A 173 0.55 1.14 -8.72
CA LEU A 173 -0.50 0.24 -9.17
C LEU A 173 -0.70 -0.88 -8.16
N GLU A 174 -1.94 -1.07 -7.73
CA GLU A 174 -2.34 -2.19 -6.90
C GLU A 174 -3.47 -2.96 -7.58
N LEU A 175 -3.26 -4.26 -7.81
CA LEU A 175 -4.23 -5.16 -8.42
C LEU A 175 -4.64 -6.23 -7.42
N ARG A 176 -5.94 -6.51 -7.31
CA ARG A 176 -6.45 -7.58 -6.44
C ARG A 176 -7.32 -8.58 -7.19
N GLY A 177 -6.92 -9.85 -7.21
CA GLY A 177 -7.72 -10.94 -7.78
C GLY A 177 -7.79 -10.92 -9.31
N TYR A 178 -6.72 -10.47 -9.97
CA TYR A 178 -6.64 -10.36 -11.42
C TYR A 178 -5.78 -11.45 -12.05
N HIS A 179 -6.24 -11.97 -13.18
CA HIS A 179 -5.43 -12.69 -14.14
C HIS A 179 -4.63 -11.70 -14.97
N LEU A 180 -3.30 -11.74 -14.86
CA LEU A 180 -2.41 -10.88 -15.62
C LEU A 180 -2.18 -11.50 -17.00
N SER A 181 -2.47 -10.72 -18.03
CA SER A 181 -2.15 -11.07 -19.41
C SER A 181 -1.16 -10.08 -20.00
N TRP A 182 -0.43 -10.55 -21.01
CA TRP A 182 0.53 -9.76 -21.76
C TRP A 182 0.46 -10.16 -23.22
N ASP A 183 0.58 -9.16 -24.08
CA ASP A 183 0.59 -9.33 -25.52
C ASP A 183 2.00 -8.97 -26.04
N PRO A 184 2.79 -9.95 -26.54
CA PRO A 184 4.12 -9.70 -27.08
C PRO A 184 4.12 -8.77 -28.30
N ASP A 185 3.03 -8.77 -29.06
CA ASP A 185 2.95 -8.04 -30.32
C ASP A 185 2.52 -6.57 -30.11
N CYS A 186 2.19 -6.19 -28.86
CA CYS A 186 1.78 -4.84 -28.56
C CYS A 186 2.99 -3.91 -28.39
N ILE A 187 3.09 -2.93 -29.29
CA ILE A 187 4.17 -1.92 -29.35
C ILE A 187 3.95 -0.77 -28.36
N VAL A 188 2.84 -0.79 -27.60
CA VAL A 188 2.45 0.33 -26.73
C VAL A 188 3.03 0.16 -25.33
N PHE A 189 4.09 0.91 -25.06
CA PHE A 189 4.74 1.03 -23.76
C PHE A 189 4.04 2.13 -22.93
N PRO A 190 3.03 1.78 -22.12
CA PRO A 190 1.95 2.70 -21.80
C PRO A 190 2.20 3.56 -20.56
N VAL A 191 2.97 3.04 -19.60
CA VAL A 191 3.17 3.64 -18.28
C VAL A 191 4.65 3.80 -18.00
N LEU A 192 5.18 4.98 -18.30
CA LEU A 192 6.62 5.28 -18.16
C LEU A 192 7.05 5.57 -16.72
N THR A 193 6.09 5.73 -15.81
CA THR A 193 6.33 6.30 -14.47
C THR A 193 6.02 5.33 -13.33
N LEU A 194 5.68 4.06 -13.63
CA LEU A 194 5.32 3.08 -12.61
C LEU A 194 6.53 2.73 -11.75
N THR A 195 6.49 3.11 -10.47
CA THR A 195 7.57 2.82 -9.50
C THR A 195 7.17 1.79 -8.45
N SER A 196 5.87 1.56 -8.23
CA SER A 196 5.36 0.63 -7.22
C SER A 196 4.29 -0.26 -7.82
N LEU A 197 4.51 -1.57 -7.76
CA LEU A 197 3.56 -2.59 -8.18
C LEU A 197 3.22 -3.51 -7.01
N THR A 198 1.94 -3.61 -6.67
CA THR A 198 1.43 -4.50 -5.64
C THR A 198 0.37 -5.42 -6.23
N LEU A 199 0.60 -6.73 -6.15
CA LEU A 199 -0.28 -7.77 -6.67
C LEU A 199 -0.83 -8.58 -5.49
N ILE A 200 -2.15 -8.63 -5.35
CA ILE A 200 -2.83 -9.32 -4.26
C ILE A 200 -3.72 -10.41 -4.85
N ASP A 201 -3.40 -11.68 -4.60
CA ASP A 201 -4.10 -12.84 -5.17
C ASP A 201 -4.22 -12.78 -6.71
N CYS A 202 -3.20 -12.25 -7.38
CA CYS A 202 -3.11 -12.24 -8.84
C CYS A 202 -2.42 -13.49 -9.36
N HIS A 203 -2.82 -13.95 -10.54
CA HIS A 203 -2.25 -15.12 -11.21
C HIS A 203 -1.93 -14.81 -12.66
N TRP A 204 -1.06 -15.60 -13.29
CA TRP A 204 -0.66 -15.42 -14.68
C TRP A 204 -0.36 -16.75 -15.38
N ASP A 205 -0.45 -16.75 -16.71
CA ASP A 205 -0.14 -17.89 -17.56
C ASP A 205 1.17 -17.70 -18.33
N TYR A 206 1.83 -18.80 -18.69
CA TYR A 206 3.02 -18.78 -19.55
C TYR A 206 2.65 -18.19 -20.93
N PRO A 207 3.51 -17.36 -21.55
CA PRO A 207 4.90 -17.04 -21.19
C PRO A 207 5.08 -15.79 -20.31
N PHE A 208 4.03 -15.30 -19.65
CA PHE A 208 4.13 -14.06 -18.88
C PHE A 208 5.16 -14.12 -17.75
N GLN A 209 6.00 -13.09 -17.67
CA GLN A 209 6.93 -12.83 -16.57
C GLN A 209 6.67 -11.43 -15.98
N LEU A 210 6.92 -11.24 -14.69
CA LEU A 210 6.72 -9.93 -14.06
C LEU A 210 7.64 -8.83 -14.63
N GLN A 211 8.77 -9.22 -15.21
CA GLN A 211 9.66 -8.33 -15.97
C GLN A 211 8.92 -7.65 -17.12
N ASN A 212 7.90 -8.29 -17.72
CA ASN A 212 7.07 -7.68 -18.76
C ASN A 212 6.29 -6.45 -18.26
N PHE A 213 6.03 -6.32 -16.95
CA PHE A 213 5.46 -5.10 -16.36
C PHE A 213 6.50 -4.02 -16.06
N ASN A 214 7.78 -4.39 -16.00
CA ASN A 214 8.89 -3.49 -15.67
C ASN A 214 9.77 -3.20 -16.90
N TYR A 215 9.16 -3.05 -18.08
CA TYR A 215 9.89 -2.86 -19.33
C TYR A 215 10.80 -1.61 -19.38
N ASN A 216 10.54 -0.58 -18.54
CA ASN A 216 11.41 0.59 -18.40
C ASN A 216 12.42 0.51 -17.25
N ASN A 217 12.41 -0.59 -16.50
CA ASN A 217 13.21 -0.75 -15.29
C ASN A 217 13.01 0.40 -14.28
N THR A 218 11.75 0.76 -14.02
CA THR A 218 11.38 1.87 -13.11
C THR A 218 10.78 1.39 -11.80
N ILE A 219 10.34 0.13 -11.71
CA ILE A 219 9.70 -0.41 -10.51
C ILE A 219 10.76 -0.55 -9.41
N THR A 220 10.64 0.26 -8.36
CA THR A 220 11.50 0.20 -7.18
C THR A 220 10.84 -0.60 -6.05
N HIS A 221 9.52 -0.74 -6.05
CA HIS A 221 8.78 -1.55 -5.09
C HIS A 221 7.93 -2.61 -5.78
N LEU A 222 8.16 -3.87 -5.43
CA LEU A 222 7.39 -5.02 -5.88
C LEU A 222 6.82 -5.77 -4.68
N GLY A 223 5.50 -5.80 -4.56
CA GLY A 223 4.78 -6.53 -3.53
C GLY A 223 3.90 -7.63 -4.11
N LEU A 224 4.10 -8.88 -3.71
CA LEU A 224 3.25 -10.02 -4.03
C LEU A 224 2.63 -10.56 -2.75
N HIS A 225 1.30 -10.55 -2.68
CA HIS A 225 0.55 -10.97 -1.51
C HIS A 225 -0.47 -12.03 -1.91
N PHE A 226 -0.46 -13.16 -1.22
CA PHE A 226 -1.36 -14.27 -1.49
C PHE A 226 -2.07 -14.69 -0.20
N LYS A 227 -3.34 -15.06 -0.31
CA LYS A 227 -4.09 -15.74 0.74
C LYS A 227 -3.57 -17.17 0.95
N GLY A 228 -3.75 -17.68 2.17
CA GLY A 228 -3.55 -19.08 2.52
C GLY A 228 -4.30 -20.01 1.55
N GLY A 229 -3.65 -21.10 1.14
CA GLY A 229 -4.26 -22.09 0.25
C GLY A 229 -4.42 -21.66 -1.22
N SER A 230 -3.84 -20.53 -1.64
CA SER A 230 -3.87 -20.11 -3.05
C SER A 230 -3.24 -21.17 -3.97
N VAL A 231 -4.04 -21.71 -4.89
CA VAL A 231 -3.61 -22.75 -5.84
C VAL A 231 -2.48 -22.27 -6.76
N PHE A 232 -2.45 -20.96 -7.05
CA PHE A 232 -1.42 -20.37 -7.91
C PHE A 232 -0.01 -20.51 -7.35
N LEU A 233 0.15 -20.52 -6.01
CA LEU A 233 1.44 -20.73 -5.36
C LEU A 233 2.05 -22.11 -5.65
N PHE A 234 1.23 -23.09 -6.08
CA PHE A 234 1.66 -24.44 -6.46
C PHE A 234 1.98 -24.58 -7.94
N SER A 235 1.64 -23.57 -8.74
CA SER A 235 1.91 -23.62 -10.17
C SER A 235 3.41 -23.66 -10.42
N GLU A 236 3.82 -24.42 -11.43
CA GLU A 236 5.21 -24.43 -11.91
C GLU A 236 5.68 -23.01 -12.24
N ARG A 237 4.78 -22.17 -12.75
CA ARG A 237 5.07 -20.78 -13.11
C ARG A 237 5.44 -19.90 -11.93
N PHE A 238 4.73 -20.04 -10.80
CA PHE A 238 5.10 -19.30 -9.60
C PHE A 238 6.44 -19.79 -9.06
N ARG A 239 6.67 -21.12 -9.09
CA ARG A 239 7.95 -21.72 -8.71
C ARG A 239 9.08 -21.21 -9.61
N ASP A 240 8.89 -21.21 -10.92
CA ASP A 240 9.85 -20.70 -11.91
C ASP A 240 10.17 -19.23 -11.66
N PHE A 241 9.16 -18.40 -11.36
CA PHE A 241 9.39 -17.02 -10.96
C PHE A 241 10.28 -16.91 -9.72
N ILE A 242 10.01 -17.70 -8.67
CA ILE A 242 10.82 -17.70 -7.43
C ILE A 242 12.24 -18.24 -7.68
N PHE A 243 12.40 -19.25 -8.55
CA PHE A 243 13.70 -19.82 -8.88
C PHE A 243 14.55 -18.87 -9.74
N ASN A 244 13.92 -18.17 -10.67
CA ASN A 244 14.56 -17.22 -11.57
C ASN A 244 14.54 -15.78 -11.04
N LEU A 245 14.13 -15.56 -9.78
CA LEU A 245 14.12 -14.23 -9.19
C LEU A 245 15.57 -13.70 -9.08
N GLY A 246 15.84 -12.59 -9.78
CA GLY A 246 17.19 -12.05 -9.93
C GLY A 246 18.05 -12.77 -10.98
N GLN A 247 17.51 -13.74 -11.71
CA GLN A 247 18.16 -14.36 -12.86
C GLN A 247 17.44 -13.90 -14.13
N GLY A 248 17.85 -12.76 -14.66
CA GLY A 248 17.28 -12.16 -15.87
C GLY A 248 17.13 -10.66 -15.77
N ASP A 249 17.02 -10.01 -16.92
CA ASP A 249 16.95 -8.56 -17.02
C ASP A 249 15.56 -8.04 -16.60
N GLY A 250 15.50 -6.82 -16.06
CA GLY A 250 14.23 -6.11 -15.85
C GLY A 250 13.65 -6.15 -14.44
N LEU A 251 14.41 -6.57 -13.42
CA LEU A 251 14.07 -6.33 -12.00
C LEU A 251 15.21 -5.66 -11.22
N GLU A 252 16.22 -5.15 -11.92
CA GLU A 252 17.41 -4.56 -11.28
C GLU A 252 17.07 -3.28 -10.52
N SER A 253 16.04 -2.55 -10.95
CA SER A 253 15.54 -1.34 -10.27
C SER A 253 14.89 -1.60 -8.92
N VAL A 254 14.55 -2.86 -8.58
CA VAL A 254 13.80 -3.18 -7.36
C VAL A 254 14.64 -2.93 -6.12
N GLU A 255 14.21 -1.97 -5.32
CA GLU A 255 14.78 -1.61 -4.02
C GLU A 255 14.04 -2.26 -2.85
N SER A 256 12.76 -2.59 -3.04
CA SER A 256 11.90 -3.19 -2.01
C SER A 256 11.12 -4.35 -2.59
N LEU A 257 11.31 -5.53 -2.01
CA LEU A 257 10.59 -6.75 -2.36
C LEU A 257 9.76 -7.23 -1.17
N GLU A 258 8.46 -7.42 -1.38
CA GLU A 258 7.57 -8.05 -0.41
C GLU A 258 6.94 -9.32 -0.99
N LEU A 259 7.15 -10.46 -0.32
CA LEU A 259 6.53 -11.74 -0.67
C LEU A 259 5.77 -12.25 0.55
N THR A 260 4.45 -12.03 0.54
CA THR A 260 3.57 -12.37 1.67
C THR A 260 2.63 -13.51 1.29
N HIS A 261 2.62 -14.55 2.11
CA HIS A 261 1.64 -15.61 2.11
C HIS A 261 0.87 -15.54 3.44
N ASN A 262 -0.41 -15.20 3.38
CA ASN A 262 -1.24 -15.01 4.57
C ASN A 262 -1.87 -16.33 5.01
N VAL A 263 -1.06 -17.15 5.66
CA VAL A 263 -1.43 -18.46 6.21
C VAL A 263 -2.06 -18.31 7.59
N ARG A 264 -3.17 -19.01 7.83
CA ARG A 264 -3.87 -19.08 9.11
C ARG A 264 -3.87 -20.49 9.72
N THR A 265 -4.07 -21.52 8.90
CA THR A 265 -4.14 -22.91 9.37
C THR A 265 -2.93 -23.74 8.95
N GLU A 266 -2.63 -24.81 9.70
CA GLU A 266 -1.59 -25.76 9.32
C GLU A 266 -1.85 -26.39 7.94
N ALA A 267 -3.11 -26.64 7.54
CA ALA A 267 -3.41 -27.23 6.23
C ALA A 267 -3.09 -26.27 5.08
N GLU A 268 -3.48 -24.98 5.21
CA GLU A 268 -3.10 -23.94 4.25
C GLU A 268 -1.58 -23.86 4.09
N HIS A 269 -0.85 -24.08 5.19
CA HIS A 269 0.60 -24.09 5.21
C HIS A 269 1.23 -25.33 4.60
N GLN A 270 0.67 -26.52 4.86
CA GLN A 270 1.15 -27.81 4.33
C GLN A 270 1.00 -27.89 2.84
N ASN A 271 -0.05 -27.28 2.32
CA ASN A 271 -0.26 -27.15 0.89
C ASN A 271 0.78 -26.18 0.29
N GLY A 272 1.12 -25.09 1.01
CA GLY A 272 2.18 -24.09 0.71
C GLY A 272 3.64 -24.58 0.78
N GLN A 273 4.18 -25.22 -0.26
CA GLN A 273 5.62 -25.58 -0.35
C GLN A 273 6.58 -24.38 -0.62
N LEU A 274 6.27 -23.17 -0.13
CA LEU A 274 7.20 -22.05 -0.26
C LEU A 274 8.21 -22.09 0.87
N SER A 275 9.39 -22.63 0.57
CA SER A 275 10.54 -22.65 1.49
C SER A 275 11.54 -21.57 1.12
N VAL A 276 11.92 -20.76 2.11
CA VAL A 276 13.13 -19.95 2.03
C VAL A 276 14.31 -20.86 2.38
N ASP A 277 15.14 -21.15 1.38
CA ASP A 277 16.41 -21.85 1.55
C ASP A 277 17.60 -20.90 1.35
N GLU A 278 18.80 -21.40 1.61
CA GLU A 278 20.04 -20.63 1.44
C GLU A 278 20.23 -20.17 -0.01
N ALA A 279 19.86 -21.00 -0.98
CA ALA A 279 20.02 -20.71 -2.40
C ALA A 279 19.15 -19.52 -2.82
N PHE A 280 17.88 -19.50 -2.39
CA PHE A 280 16.97 -18.38 -2.61
C PHE A 280 17.51 -17.09 -1.99
N LEU A 281 17.92 -17.12 -0.73
CA LEU A 281 18.45 -15.94 -0.05
C LEU A 281 19.72 -15.42 -0.73
N LYS A 282 20.64 -16.32 -1.11
CA LYS A 282 21.83 -15.94 -1.88
C LYS A 282 21.45 -15.34 -3.22
N ARG A 283 20.50 -15.90 -3.96
CA ARG A 283 20.06 -15.31 -5.24
C ARG A 283 19.51 -13.90 -5.04
N VAL A 284 18.55 -13.73 -4.13
CA VAL A 284 17.84 -12.46 -3.93
C VAL A 284 18.74 -11.38 -3.32
N LEU A 285 19.58 -11.75 -2.34
CA LEU A 285 20.39 -10.80 -1.57
C LEU A 285 21.81 -10.64 -2.14
N SER A 286 22.32 -11.54 -2.97
CA SER A 286 23.59 -11.30 -3.65
C SER A 286 23.44 -10.18 -4.66
N GLY A 287 24.49 -9.38 -4.83
CA GLY A 287 24.49 -8.26 -5.79
C GLY A 287 24.27 -8.68 -7.25
N ALA A 288 24.31 -9.98 -7.56
CA ALA A 288 24.01 -10.50 -8.90
C ALA A 288 22.51 -10.65 -9.17
N GLY A 289 21.67 -10.75 -8.14
CA GLY A 289 20.23 -10.97 -8.31
C GLY A 289 19.42 -9.69 -8.38
N LEU A 290 19.18 -9.08 -7.22
CA LEU A 290 18.52 -7.78 -7.10
C LEU A 290 19.53 -6.74 -6.61
N PRO A 291 20.33 -6.14 -7.52
CA PRO A 291 21.47 -5.32 -7.16
C PRO A 291 21.10 -4.10 -6.32
N ASN A 292 19.91 -3.52 -6.49
CA ASN A 292 19.48 -2.34 -5.75
C ASN A 292 18.63 -2.65 -4.50
N LEU A 293 18.47 -3.92 -4.14
CA LEU A 293 17.59 -4.33 -3.05
C LEU A 293 18.05 -3.80 -1.68
N ARG A 294 17.17 -3.02 -1.04
CA ARG A 294 17.36 -2.39 0.28
C ARG A 294 16.37 -2.89 1.33
N SER A 295 15.24 -3.44 0.92
CA SER A 295 14.20 -3.95 1.81
C SER A 295 13.67 -5.29 1.33
N LEU A 296 13.67 -6.29 2.21
CA LEU A 296 13.12 -7.61 1.93
C LEU A 296 12.11 -7.99 3.01
N VAL A 297 10.89 -8.32 2.59
CA VAL A 297 9.82 -8.80 3.47
C VAL A 297 9.34 -10.17 3.01
N LEU A 298 9.49 -11.19 3.84
CA LEU A 298 9.04 -12.56 3.61
C LEU A 298 8.08 -12.95 4.73
N LYS A 299 6.81 -13.21 4.43
CA LYS A 299 5.80 -13.57 5.46
C LYS A 299 5.06 -14.84 5.12
N GLY A 300 4.87 -15.71 6.12
CA GLY A 300 4.15 -16.98 5.96
C GLY A 300 4.89 -18.01 5.10
N TRP A 301 6.21 -17.86 5.00
CA TRP A 301 7.08 -18.82 4.34
C TRP A 301 7.56 -19.87 5.33
N ARG A 302 7.79 -21.09 4.83
CA ARG A 302 8.54 -22.10 5.55
C ARG A 302 10.00 -21.69 5.53
N VAL A 303 10.65 -21.75 6.68
CA VAL A 303 12.09 -21.58 6.70
C VAL A 303 12.69 -22.81 7.34
N ASN A 304 13.48 -23.55 6.56
CA ASN A 304 14.22 -24.69 7.07
C ASN A 304 15.48 -24.20 7.80
N CYS A 305 15.31 -23.33 8.80
CA CYS A 305 16.35 -22.43 9.31
C CYS A 305 17.11 -22.95 10.54
N ILE A 306 16.74 -24.10 11.09
CA ILE A 306 17.36 -24.65 12.32
C ILE A 306 18.91 -24.75 12.18
N PHE A 307 19.42 -24.89 10.96
CA PHE A 307 20.86 -24.98 10.68
C PHE A 307 21.48 -23.76 9.97
N TYR A 308 20.72 -22.70 9.66
CA TYR A 308 21.16 -21.66 8.69
C TYR A 308 21.23 -20.23 9.24
N TRP A 309 20.93 -19.97 10.52
CA TRP A 309 20.97 -18.59 11.02
C TRP A 309 22.36 -17.95 10.94
N HIS A 310 23.43 -18.73 11.17
CA HIS A 310 24.80 -18.28 10.93
C HIS A 310 25.02 -17.89 9.46
N ARG A 311 24.54 -18.72 8.53
CA ARG A 311 24.62 -18.47 7.09
C ARG A 311 23.77 -17.27 6.68
N LEU A 312 22.61 -17.06 7.29
CA LEU A 312 21.80 -15.87 7.07
C LEU A 312 22.60 -14.62 7.42
N VAL A 313 23.25 -14.59 8.59
CA VAL A 313 24.10 -13.45 8.99
C VAL A 313 25.21 -13.22 7.97
N GLU A 314 25.91 -14.26 7.52
CA GLU A 314 26.94 -14.14 6.47
C GLU A 314 26.37 -13.55 5.16
N ILE A 315 25.19 -14.01 4.73
CA ILE A 315 24.51 -13.49 3.53
C ILE A 315 24.12 -12.02 3.73
N LEU A 316 23.58 -11.65 4.88
CA LEU A 316 23.22 -10.27 5.20
C LEU A 316 24.44 -9.35 5.24
N GLN A 317 25.56 -9.82 5.79
CA GLN A 317 26.82 -9.07 5.81
C GLN A 317 27.37 -8.79 4.41
N SER A 318 27.11 -9.70 3.45
CA SER A 318 27.54 -9.51 2.06
C SER A 318 26.84 -8.35 1.34
N LYS A 319 25.71 -7.86 1.88
CA LYS A 319 24.86 -6.83 1.25
C LYS A 319 24.81 -5.55 2.11
N GLN A 320 25.81 -4.67 1.92
CA GLN A 320 25.99 -3.47 2.75
C GLN A 320 24.91 -2.40 2.59
N ASP A 321 24.24 -2.37 1.45
CA ASP A 321 23.16 -1.43 1.12
C ASP A 321 21.79 -1.87 1.63
N LEU A 322 21.66 -3.12 2.10
CA LEU A 322 20.44 -3.63 2.72
C LEU A 322 20.11 -2.85 3.99
N ARG A 323 18.87 -2.36 4.11
CA ARG A 323 18.41 -1.52 5.23
C ARG A 323 17.40 -2.22 6.12
N ALA A 324 16.57 -3.09 5.56
CA ALA A 324 15.52 -3.76 6.31
C ALA A 324 15.32 -5.19 5.82
N VAL A 325 15.15 -6.11 6.77
CA VAL A 325 14.77 -7.49 6.53
C VAL A 325 13.68 -7.87 7.53
N GLU A 326 12.52 -8.26 7.03
CA GLU A 326 11.42 -8.78 7.81
C GLU A 326 11.12 -10.21 7.37
N ILE A 327 11.27 -11.17 8.28
CA ILE A 327 10.99 -12.58 8.04
C ILE A 327 10.00 -13.04 9.11
N ASP A 328 8.77 -13.30 8.70
CA ASP A 328 7.72 -13.91 9.52
C ASP A 328 7.59 -15.38 9.11
N VAL A 329 8.13 -16.27 9.94
CA VAL A 329 8.25 -17.71 9.68
C VAL A 329 7.13 -18.45 10.36
N VAL A 330 6.56 -19.42 9.66
CA VAL A 330 5.68 -20.40 10.29
C VAL A 330 6.50 -21.56 10.83
N SER A 331 6.43 -21.82 12.15
CA SER A 331 7.08 -22.98 12.75
C SER A 331 6.32 -24.25 12.37
N SER A 332 6.87 -25.06 11.46
CA SER A 332 6.27 -26.35 11.09
C SER A 332 6.57 -27.47 12.09
N PHE A 333 7.53 -27.31 12.98
CA PHE A 333 7.89 -28.31 13.99
C PHE A 333 8.41 -27.58 15.23
N GLY A 334 8.12 -28.12 16.42
CA GLY A 334 8.42 -27.60 17.77
C GLY A 334 9.91 -27.34 18.04
N SER A 335 10.47 -26.45 17.25
CA SER A 335 11.86 -26.06 17.25
C SER A 335 12.01 -24.97 18.29
N GLY A 336 12.87 -25.21 19.27
CA GLY A 336 13.26 -24.23 20.29
C GLY A 336 14.07 -23.06 19.71
N ILE A 337 13.65 -22.52 18.56
CA ILE A 337 14.28 -21.38 17.89
C ILE A 337 14.02 -20.16 18.74
N ASN A 338 15.06 -19.71 19.44
CA ASN A 338 15.04 -18.43 20.12
C ASN A 338 15.30 -17.31 19.10
N THR A 339 14.23 -16.78 18.49
CA THR A 339 14.33 -15.61 17.59
C THR A 339 14.95 -14.38 18.26
N GLY A 340 14.93 -14.31 19.59
CA GLY A 340 15.62 -13.28 20.37
C GLY A 340 17.13 -13.31 20.13
N VAL A 341 17.75 -14.50 20.27
CA VAL A 341 19.19 -14.70 20.08
C VAL A 341 19.60 -14.34 18.65
N VAL A 342 18.83 -14.76 17.65
CA VAL A 342 19.14 -14.43 16.24
C VAL A 342 19.01 -12.92 15.99
N LYS A 343 17.99 -12.26 16.55
CA LYS A 343 17.84 -10.80 16.44
C LYS A 343 19.01 -10.07 17.07
N GLU A 344 19.44 -10.48 18.26
CA GLU A 344 20.59 -9.91 18.95
C GLU A 344 21.85 -10.10 18.11
N TRP A 345 22.07 -11.30 17.59
CA TRP A 345 23.23 -11.57 16.75
C TRP A 345 23.25 -10.76 15.46
N CYS A 346 22.12 -10.64 14.78
CA CYS A 346 21.99 -9.77 13.61
C CYS A 346 22.25 -8.30 13.96
N LYS A 347 21.82 -7.81 15.13
CA LYS A 347 22.10 -6.44 15.58
C LYS A 347 23.58 -6.21 15.82
N GLU A 348 24.29 -7.20 16.37
CA GLU A 348 25.74 -7.12 16.59
C GLU A 348 26.52 -7.17 15.28
N MET A 349 26.16 -8.10 14.38
CA MET A 349 26.93 -8.40 13.17
C MET A 349 26.56 -7.52 11.96
N CYS A 350 25.34 -6.99 11.94
CA CYS A 350 24.79 -6.16 10.87
C CYS A 350 24.01 -4.95 11.45
N PRO A 351 24.65 -4.05 12.23
CA PRO A 351 23.95 -2.97 12.93
C PRO A 351 23.23 -1.97 12.01
N TRP A 352 23.57 -1.93 10.72
CA TRP A 352 22.91 -1.09 9.73
C TRP A 352 21.58 -1.66 9.19
N ILE A 353 21.26 -2.92 9.51
CA ILE A 353 20.06 -3.61 9.03
C ILE A 353 19.01 -3.66 10.14
N LYS A 354 17.81 -3.14 9.84
CA LYS A 354 16.64 -3.35 10.69
C LYS A 354 16.09 -4.75 10.47
N VAL A 355 16.39 -5.66 11.40
CA VAL A 355 15.93 -7.05 11.35
C VAL A 355 14.66 -7.25 12.19
N ARG A 356 13.62 -7.79 11.57
CA ARG A 356 12.38 -8.22 12.21
C ARG A 356 12.16 -9.70 11.95
N LEU A 357 12.30 -10.51 12.99
CA LEU A 357 12.01 -11.95 12.95
C LEU A 357 10.78 -12.22 13.83
N SER A 358 9.81 -12.95 13.30
CA SER A 358 8.69 -13.47 14.09
C SER A 358 8.47 -14.93 13.76
N ILE A 359 8.04 -15.69 14.78
CA ILE A 359 7.49 -17.02 14.61
C ILE A 359 5.98 -16.87 14.74
N ARG A 360 5.26 -17.36 13.74
CA ARG A 360 3.81 -17.48 13.76
C ARG A 360 3.44 -18.92 14.10
N GLU A 361 2.75 -19.09 15.22
CA GLU A 361 2.03 -20.33 15.52
C GLU A 361 0.76 -20.36 14.67
N LEU A 362 0.49 -21.50 14.02
CA LEU A 362 -0.73 -21.68 13.24
C LEU A 362 -1.80 -22.36 14.08
N GLU A 363 -3.05 -22.06 13.75
CA GLU A 363 -4.19 -22.74 14.33
C GLU A 363 -4.20 -24.19 13.79
N LYS A 364 -4.36 -25.15 14.70
CA LYS A 364 -4.66 -26.54 14.37
C LYS A 364 -6.12 -26.63 13.98
N GLU A 365 -6.42 -27.30 12.87
CA GLU A 365 -7.79 -27.53 12.40
C GLU A 365 -8.59 -28.46 13.32
#